data_AF-T1ITU9-F1
#
_entry.id   AF-T1ITU9-F1
#
_cell.length_a   1.000
_cell.length_b   1.000
_cell.length_c   1.000
_cell.angle_alpha   90.00
_cell.angle_beta   90.00
_cell.angle_gamma   90.00
#
_symmetry.space_group_name_H-M   'P 1'
#
loop_
_entity.id
_entity.type
_entity.pdbx_description
1 polymer ?
#
loop_
_entity_poly.entity_id
_entity_poly.type
_entity_poly.pdbx_seq_one_letter_code
_entity_poly.pdbx_strand_id
1 'polypeptide(L)'
;MASALEQFVNNVRTLSLQGNFVQLCEYLNISTEILVKNSAHLDNVLATLDLQQHSLGILAILCVKLSLPNIQDIEPLYAQVTEFITSSNGEQVRVGTNLYADLCHLYAQTLVERKQPIRGIDLLCRAIRKIQLFPSQLTSIHADLCQLCLLAKCMKPALEFLDLDVTDISKENGKFEAKHFLLYYYYAGMIYTALKNYGRALYFFEVAITTPSLAVSHIMLEAYKKYILVSLILHGKDNHMGLVMQCIASLYKKNIQRLTKTFLTLSLSDMANRVQLSGPKEAEQYILHMIEDGEIYATINQKDGMVIFHDNPEKYNSPEMLKCLEEEMRKCIVLDEKLRQMDEEITINSQYVKKCGGVQDDDLPGTSGGMSGGKIPYM
;
A
#
# COMPACT_ATOMS: atom_id res chain seq x y z
N MET A 1 24.06 13.07 35.93
CA MET A 1 23.93 11.93 35.00
C MET A 1 23.02 10.85 35.57
N ALA A 2 23.20 10.38 36.82
CA ALA A 2 22.26 9.46 37.49
C ALA A 2 20.83 10.05 37.69
N SER A 3 20.71 11.35 37.96
CA SER A 3 19.41 11.99 38.26
C SER A 3 18.39 11.93 37.12
N ALA A 4 18.83 11.95 35.85
CA ALA A 4 17.92 11.93 34.70
C ALA A 4 17.31 10.53 34.47
N LEU A 5 18.10 9.47 34.70
CA LEU A 5 17.63 8.09 34.64
C LEU A 5 16.73 7.75 35.85
N GLU A 6 17.06 8.24 37.04
CA GLU A 6 16.22 8.09 38.22
C GLU A 6 14.89 8.82 38.07
N GLN A 7 14.90 10.03 37.50
CA GLN A 7 13.67 10.76 37.14
C GLN A 7 12.85 10.01 36.09
N PHE A 8 13.49 9.42 35.08
CA PHE A 8 12.82 8.59 34.09
C PHE A 8 12.12 7.38 34.74
N VAL A 9 12.82 6.63 35.60
CA VAL A 9 12.25 5.47 36.32
C VAL A 9 11.11 5.89 37.23
N ASN A 10 11.25 7.00 37.95
CA ASN A 10 10.20 7.52 38.83
C ASN A 10 8.96 7.98 38.05
N ASN A 11 9.14 8.61 36.89
CA ASN A 11 8.05 9.01 36.02
C ASN A 11 7.33 7.80 35.40
N VAL A 12 8.08 6.78 34.95
CA VAL A 12 7.51 5.52 34.44
C VAL A 12 6.70 4.81 35.53
N ARG A 13 7.20 4.75 36.76
CA ARG A 13 6.47 4.18 37.91
C ARG A 13 5.21 4.97 38.24
N THR A 14 5.32 6.29 38.30
CA THR A 14 4.20 7.16 38.70
C THR A 14 3.08 7.13 37.66
N LEU A 15 3.42 7.27 36.37
CA LEU A 15 2.45 7.27 35.27
C LEU A 15 1.83 5.89 35.05
N SER A 16 2.59 4.81 35.29
CA SER A 16 2.04 3.46 35.23
C SER A 16 1.06 3.18 36.37
N LEU A 17 1.38 3.61 37.60
CA LEU A 17 0.46 3.53 38.75
C LEU A 17 -0.81 4.37 38.55
N GLN A 18 -0.71 5.48 37.80
CA GLN A 18 -1.85 6.35 37.47
C GLN A 18 -2.69 5.84 36.29
N GLY A 19 -2.25 4.79 35.58
CA GLY A 19 -2.96 4.22 34.42
C GLY A 19 -2.99 5.13 33.18
N ASN A 20 -2.21 6.22 33.16
CA ASN A 20 -2.18 7.16 32.04
C ASN A 20 -1.15 6.74 30.98
N PHE A 21 -1.48 5.68 30.24
CA PHE A 21 -0.57 5.05 29.29
C PHE A 21 -0.31 5.89 28.04
N VAL A 22 -1.20 6.83 27.69
CA VAL A 22 -1.04 7.73 26.52
C VAL A 22 0.05 8.76 26.77
N GLN A 23 -0.02 9.47 27.91
CA GLN A 23 1.04 10.42 28.31
C GLN A 23 2.38 9.73 28.53
N LEU A 24 2.36 8.48 29.01
CA LEU A 24 3.57 7.67 29.11
C LEU A 24 4.18 7.40 27.73
N CYS A 25 3.39 7.07 26.70
CA CYS A 25 3.92 6.85 25.35
C CYS A 25 4.55 8.12 24.74
N GLU A 26 3.95 9.29 24.95
CA GLU A 26 4.52 10.57 24.51
C GLU A 26 5.83 10.89 25.23
N TYR A 27 5.85 10.71 26.56
CA TYR A 27 7.07 10.89 27.35
C TYR A 27 8.18 9.91 26.93
N LEU A 28 7.82 8.65 26.64
CA LEU A 28 8.77 7.65 26.18
C LEU A 28 9.42 8.04 24.84
N ASN A 29 8.63 8.53 23.88
CA ASN A 29 9.16 9.02 22.60
C ASN A 29 10.21 10.14 22.78
N ILE A 30 9.95 11.10 23.68
CA ILE A 30 10.87 12.22 23.97
C ILE A 30 12.11 11.74 24.74
N SER A 31 11.93 10.79 25.65
CA SER A 31 13.01 10.27 26.50
C SER A 31 14.01 9.36 25.78
N THR A 32 13.71 8.92 24.55
CA THR A 32 14.59 8.05 23.75
C THR A 32 16.01 8.62 23.60
N GLU A 33 16.15 9.93 23.38
CA GLU A 33 17.47 10.59 23.26
C GLU A 33 18.27 10.58 24.58
N ILE A 34 17.57 10.65 25.72
CA ILE A 34 18.19 10.62 27.05
C ILE A 34 18.68 9.20 27.36
N LEU A 35 17.92 8.18 26.93
CA LEU A 35 18.28 6.77 27.10
C LEU A 35 19.50 6.40 26.25
N VAL A 36 19.58 6.88 25.00
CA VAL A 36 20.74 6.66 24.12
C VAL A 36 22.04 7.17 24.75
N LYS A 37 22.00 8.35 25.39
CA LYS A 37 23.17 8.98 26.04
C LYS A 37 23.66 8.23 27.28
N ASN A 38 22.83 7.39 27.90
CA ASN A 38 23.15 6.70 29.15
C ASN A 38 23.10 5.17 29.01
N SER A 39 23.49 4.65 27.85
CA SER A 39 23.38 3.23 27.48
C SER A 39 24.05 2.24 28.45
N ALA A 40 25.17 2.62 29.06
CA ALA A 40 25.94 1.77 29.96
C ALA A 40 25.25 1.43 31.30
N HIS A 41 24.21 2.19 31.69
CA HIS A 41 23.50 1.98 32.96
C HIS A 41 22.08 1.41 32.77
N LEU A 42 21.68 1.13 31.54
CA LEU A 42 20.33 0.66 31.22
C LEU A 42 20.04 -0.74 31.78
N ASP A 43 21.03 -1.63 31.91
CA ASP A 43 20.86 -2.94 32.55
C ASP A 43 20.50 -2.83 34.04
N ASN A 44 21.11 -1.88 34.75
CA ASN A 44 20.78 -1.61 36.16
C ASN A 44 19.36 -1.06 36.29
N VAL A 45 18.93 -0.22 35.34
CA VAL A 45 17.57 0.33 35.31
C VAL A 45 16.54 -0.77 35.01
N LEU A 46 16.83 -1.67 34.06
CA LEU A 46 15.95 -2.81 33.76
C LEU A 46 15.74 -3.72 34.97
N ALA A 47 16.79 -3.98 35.76
CA ALA A 47 16.68 -4.78 36.97
C ALA A 47 15.77 -4.17 38.05
N THR A 48 15.50 -2.85 37.99
CA THR A 48 14.62 -2.15 38.94
C THR A 48 13.18 -2.02 38.46
N LEU A 49 12.88 -2.39 37.21
CA LEU A 49 11.56 -2.24 36.62
C LEU A 49 10.86 -3.60 36.54
N ASP A 50 9.61 -3.64 37.02
CA ASP A 50 8.77 -4.83 36.91
C ASP A 50 8.16 -4.97 35.50
N LEU A 51 8.22 -6.17 34.94
CA LEU A 51 7.73 -6.53 33.60
C LEU A 51 6.22 -6.34 33.46
N GLN A 52 5.43 -6.64 34.50
CA GLN A 52 3.96 -6.54 34.44
C GLN A 52 3.46 -5.10 34.55
N GLN A 53 4.13 -4.31 35.39
CA GLN A 53 3.72 -2.95 35.70
C GLN A 53 4.37 -1.92 34.78
N HIS A 54 5.56 -2.15 34.23
CA HIS A 54 6.30 -1.14 33.47
C HIS A 54 6.69 -1.62 32.05
N SER A 55 5.84 -2.46 31.43
CA SER A 55 6.12 -3.06 30.12
C SER A 55 6.51 -2.00 29.08
N LEU A 56 5.83 -0.85 29.03
CA LEU A 56 6.12 0.24 28.09
C LEU A 56 7.50 0.88 28.30
N GLY A 57 7.92 1.07 29.55
CA GLY A 57 9.24 1.64 29.87
C GLY A 57 10.37 0.68 29.53
N ILE A 58 10.18 -0.62 29.82
CA ILE A 58 11.13 -1.68 29.45
C ILE A 58 11.26 -1.79 27.93
N LEU A 59 10.13 -1.71 27.23
CA LEU A 59 10.08 -1.74 25.76
C LEU A 59 10.90 -0.61 25.14
N ALA A 60 10.75 0.63 25.60
CA ALA A 60 11.52 1.77 25.11
C ALA A 60 13.03 1.59 25.34
N ILE A 61 13.42 1.06 26.51
CA ILE A 61 14.83 0.76 26.82
C ILE A 61 15.37 -0.32 25.88
N LEU A 62 14.61 -1.39 25.61
CA LEU A 62 15.01 -2.46 24.71
C LEU A 62 15.15 -1.98 23.26
N CYS A 63 14.26 -1.10 22.77
CA CYS A 63 14.40 -0.47 21.45
C CYS A 63 15.71 0.31 21.35
N VAL A 64 16.04 1.11 22.37
CA VAL A 64 17.29 1.88 22.41
C VAL A 64 18.50 0.95 22.43
N LYS A 65 18.47 -0.14 23.21
CA LYS A 65 19.57 -1.12 23.24
C LYS A 65 19.80 -1.82 21.90
N LEU A 66 18.74 -2.17 21.17
CA LEU A 66 18.83 -2.78 19.84
C LEU A 66 19.28 -1.79 18.75
N SER A 67 19.01 -0.50 18.94
CA SER A 67 19.46 0.57 18.03
C SER A 67 20.95 0.90 18.16
N LEU A 68 21.62 0.49 19.25
CA LEU A 68 23.04 0.79 19.46
C LEU A 68 23.93 -0.07 18.55
N PRO A 69 24.90 0.55 17.83
CA PRO A 69 25.72 -0.15 16.84
C PRO A 69 26.77 -1.11 17.43
N ASN A 70 26.98 -1.14 18.75
CA ASN A 70 28.08 -1.85 19.39
C ASN A 70 27.61 -2.78 20.52
N ILE A 71 26.83 -3.81 20.17
CA ILE A 71 26.37 -4.82 21.13
C ILE A 71 27.43 -5.93 21.23
N GLN A 72 28.20 -5.92 22.31
CA GLN A 72 29.25 -6.92 22.57
C GLN A 72 28.67 -8.28 23.00
N ASP A 73 27.55 -8.29 23.76
CA ASP A 73 26.85 -9.50 24.21
C ASP A 73 25.36 -9.45 23.85
N ILE A 74 24.99 -10.14 22.77
CA ILE A 74 23.61 -10.17 22.24
C ILE A 74 22.76 -11.28 22.83
N GLU A 75 23.36 -12.38 23.24
CA GLU A 75 22.63 -13.51 23.83
C GLU A 75 21.79 -13.11 25.06
N PRO A 76 22.29 -12.30 26.03
CA PRO A 76 21.45 -11.82 27.12
C PRO A 76 20.36 -10.85 26.63
N LEU A 77 20.65 -10.03 25.61
CA LEU A 77 19.65 -9.12 25.03
C LEU A 77 18.51 -9.90 24.34
N TYR A 78 18.83 -10.98 23.63
CA TYR A 78 17.83 -11.88 23.03
C TYR A 78 16.99 -12.58 24.09
N ALA A 79 17.60 -13.02 25.19
CA ALA A 79 16.87 -13.57 26.32
C ALA A 79 15.92 -12.53 26.93
N GLN A 80 16.39 -11.28 27.14
CA GLN A 80 15.57 -10.17 27.65
C GLN A 80 14.39 -9.84 26.72
N VAL A 81 14.59 -9.80 25.41
CA VAL A 81 13.50 -9.55 24.43
C VAL A 81 12.52 -10.72 24.39
N THR A 82 13.02 -11.96 24.48
CA THR A 82 12.18 -13.17 24.51
C THR A 82 11.32 -13.22 25.77
N GLU A 83 11.92 -12.94 26.92
CA GLU A 83 11.22 -12.82 28.19
C GLU A 83 10.18 -11.71 28.13
N PHE A 84 10.55 -10.52 27.62
CA PHE A 84 9.63 -9.40 27.48
C PHE A 84 8.41 -9.74 26.62
N ILE A 85 8.58 -10.32 25.42
CA ILE A 85 7.43 -10.64 24.55
C ILE A 85 6.55 -11.73 25.19
N THR A 86 7.15 -12.67 25.92
CA THR A 86 6.41 -13.75 26.58
C THR A 86 5.63 -13.23 27.80
N SER A 87 6.26 -12.45 28.68
CA SER A 87 5.71 -12.09 29.98
C SER A 87 5.10 -10.68 30.06
N SER A 88 5.27 -9.82 29.07
CA SER A 88 4.73 -8.44 29.09
C SER A 88 3.20 -8.38 29.26
N ASN A 89 2.70 -7.26 29.79
CA ASN A 89 1.27 -7.01 29.90
C ASN A 89 0.69 -6.59 28.52
N GLY A 90 -0.28 -7.35 28.03
CA GLY A 90 -0.92 -7.10 26.73
C GLY A 90 -1.69 -5.79 26.65
N GLU A 91 -2.24 -5.29 27.75
CA GLU A 91 -3.01 -4.03 27.77
C GLU A 91 -2.11 -2.82 27.52
N GLN A 92 -0.94 -2.78 28.17
CA GLN A 92 0.05 -1.72 27.99
C GLN A 92 0.66 -1.75 26.58
N VAL A 93 0.97 -2.95 26.07
CA VAL A 93 1.53 -3.13 24.72
C VAL A 93 0.55 -2.68 23.63
N ARG A 94 -0.76 -2.84 23.86
CA ARG A 94 -1.82 -2.37 22.96
C ARG A 94 -1.97 -0.84 22.92
N VAL A 95 -1.49 -0.12 23.94
CA VAL A 95 -1.45 1.35 23.90
C VAL A 95 -0.19 1.84 23.16
N GLY A 96 0.95 1.14 23.34
CA GLY A 96 2.22 1.44 22.69
C GLY A 96 2.52 0.61 21.44
N THR A 97 1.54 0.39 20.57
CA THR A 97 1.69 -0.48 19.38
C THR A 97 2.81 -0.04 18.45
N ASN A 98 3.07 1.26 18.36
CA ASN A 98 4.13 1.85 17.55
C ASN A 98 5.53 1.42 18.02
N LEU A 99 5.83 1.63 19.30
CA LEU A 99 7.12 1.27 19.88
C LEU A 99 7.30 -0.26 19.85
N TYR A 100 6.21 -1.02 20.02
CA TYR A 100 6.25 -2.48 19.94
C TYR A 100 6.56 -2.98 18.53
N ALA A 101 5.96 -2.38 17.51
CA ALA A 101 6.31 -2.64 16.11
C ALA A 101 7.77 -2.27 15.83
N ASP A 102 8.23 -1.09 16.27
CA ASP A 102 9.62 -0.65 16.13
C ASP A 102 10.60 -1.65 16.77
N LEU A 103 10.29 -2.18 17.96
CA LEU A 103 11.09 -3.22 18.62
C LEU A 103 11.22 -4.47 17.74
N CYS A 104 10.08 -4.92 17.18
CA CYS A 104 10.04 -6.12 16.34
C CYS A 104 10.80 -5.90 15.02
N HIS A 105 10.65 -4.74 14.39
CA HIS A 105 11.38 -4.35 13.18
C HIS A 105 12.89 -4.32 13.43
N LEU A 106 13.35 -3.66 14.49
CA LEU A 106 14.77 -3.59 14.89
C LEU A 106 15.34 -4.97 15.20
N TYR A 107 14.57 -5.80 15.91
CA TYR A 107 14.96 -7.15 16.24
C TYR A 107 15.09 -8.02 14.99
N ALA A 108 14.11 -7.96 14.07
CA ALA A 108 14.15 -8.67 12.81
C ALA A 108 15.35 -8.23 11.94
N GLN A 109 15.58 -6.92 11.81
CA GLN A 109 16.72 -6.38 11.06
C GLN A 109 18.05 -6.88 11.63
N THR A 110 18.22 -6.84 12.95
CA THR A 110 19.43 -7.33 13.62
C THR A 110 19.69 -8.82 13.32
N LEU A 111 18.64 -9.65 13.30
CA LEU A 111 18.75 -11.07 12.96
C LEU A 111 19.11 -11.30 11.48
N VAL A 112 18.60 -10.46 10.57
CA VAL A 112 18.96 -10.51 9.15
C VAL A 112 20.43 -10.15 8.94
N GLU A 113 20.91 -9.06 9.54
CA GLU A 113 22.30 -8.61 9.44
C GLU A 113 23.29 -9.67 9.96
N ARG A 114 22.91 -10.38 11.02
CA ARG A 114 23.72 -11.44 11.64
C ARG A 114 23.48 -12.84 11.07
N LYS A 115 22.62 -12.98 10.05
CA LYS A 115 22.31 -14.25 9.35
C LYS A 115 21.75 -15.36 10.26
N GLN A 116 21.02 -15.01 11.31
CA GLN A 116 20.35 -15.98 12.21
C GLN A 116 18.81 -15.82 12.25
N PRO A 117 18.11 -15.78 11.11
CA PRO A 117 16.68 -15.46 11.06
C PRO A 117 15.77 -16.49 11.75
N ILE A 118 16.21 -17.74 11.90
CA ILE A 118 15.36 -18.83 12.42
C ILE A 118 14.94 -18.64 13.88
N ARG A 119 15.79 -17.99 14.71
CA ARG A 119 15.53 -17.77 16.13
C ARG A 119 14.37 -16.79 16.35
N GLY A 120 14.17 -15.84 15.43
CA GLY A 120 13.16 -14.81 15.56
C GLY A 120 11.75 -15.23 15.15
N ILE A 121 11.59 -16.35 14.44
CA ILE A 121 10.28 -16.74 13.87
C ILE A 121 9.26 -17.04 14.97
N ASP A 122 9.58 -17.92 15.93
CA ASP A 122 8.66 -18.25 17.03
C ASP A 122 8.32 -17.01 17.88
N LEU A 123 9.32 -16.15 18.07
CA LEU A 123 9.17 -14.93 18.86
C LEU A 123 8.23 -13.93 18.19
N LEU A 124 8.38 -13.69 16.88
CA LEU A 124 7.49 -12.82 16.12
C LEU A 124 6.08 -13.39 16.01
N CYS A 125 5.91 -14.70 15.90
CA CYS A 125 4.58 -15.33 15.96
C CYS A 125 3.87 -15.02 17.29
N ARG A 126 4.58 -15.12 18.42
CA ARG A 126 4.03 -14.75 19.74
C ARG A 126 3.73 -13.25 19.82
N ALA A 127 4.60 -12.42 19.25
CA ALA A 127 4.42 -10.97 19.23
C ALA A 127 3.15 -10.56 18.48
N ILE A 128 2.92 -11.14 17.30
CA ILE A 128 1.73 -10.92 16.47
C ILE A 128 0.46 -11.29 17.22
N ARG A 129 0.40 -12.48 17.83
CA ARG A 129 -0.78 -12.93 18.60
C ARG A 129 -1.11 -12.01 19.78
N LYS A 130 -0.12 -11.31 20.34
CA LYS A 130 -0.30 -10.43 21.49
C LYS A 130 -0.84 -9.06 21.10
N ILE A 131 -0.36 -8.51 19.99
CA ILE A 131 -0.74 -7.18 19.50
C ILE A 131 -2.08 -7.21 18.74
N GLN A 132 -2.41 -8.32 18.07
CA GLN A 132 -3.67 -8.46 17.35
C GLN A 132 -4.88 -8.37 18.29
N LEU A 133 -5.87 -7.58 17.89
CA LEU A 133 -7.19 -7.55 18.54
C LEU A 133 -8.03 -8.77 18.13
N PHE A 134 -7.87 -9.21 16.88
CA PHE A 134 -8.52 -10.38 16.29
C PHE A 134 -7.60 -11.02 15.24
N PRO A 135 -7.79 -12.32 14.92
CA PRO A 135 -6.86 -13.08 14.07
C PRO A 135 -6.69 -12.53 12.64
N SER A 136 -7.72 -11.88 12.10
CA SER A 136 -7.72 -11.31 10.74
C SER A 136 -7.15 -9.89 10.64
N GLN A 137 -6.51 -9.38 11.70
CA GLN A 137 -5.90 -8.06 11.71
C GLN A 137 -4.46 -8.09 11.23
N LEU A 138 -4.14 -7.36 10.17
CA LEU A 138 -2.77 -7.23 9.66
C LEU A 138 -2.00 -6.17 10.46
N THR A 139 -0.81 -6.55 10.92
CA THR A 139 0.15 -5.64 11.56
C THR A 139 1.44 -5.56 10.75
N SER A 140 2.24 -4.52 10.97
CA SER A 140 3.51 -4.32 10.24
C SER A 140 4.48 -5.50 10.46
N ILE A 141 4.44 -6.11 11.64
CA ILE A 141 5.26 -7.25 12.08
C ILE A 141 5.05 -8.50 11.20
N HIS A 142 3.89 -8.64 10.54
CA HIS A 142 3.65 -9.76 9.62
C HIS A 142 4.61 -9.76 8.43
N ALA A 143 5.01 -8.56 7.96
CA ALA A 143 5.97 -8.44 6.88
C ALA A 143 7.35 -8.98 7.29
N ASP A 144 7.80 -8.67 8.52
CA ASP A 144 9.06 -9.15 9.07
C ASP A 144 9.04 -10.66 9.29
N LEU A 145 7.93 -11.20 9.81
CA LEU A 145 7.77 -12.64 9.98
C LEU A 145 7.96 -13.37 8.64
N CYS A 146 7.32 -12.87 7.59
CA CYS A 146 7.44 -13.44 6.24
C CYS A 146 8.88 -13.32 5.71
N GLN A 147 9.55 -12.19 5.96
CA GLN A 147 10.95 -11.99 5.58
C GLN A 147 11.87 -12.98 6.28
N LEU A 148 11.75 -13.16 7.60
CA LEU A 148 12.57 -14.10 8.36
C LEU A 148 12.31 -15.55 7.91
N CYS A 149 11.06 -15.93 7.66
CA CYS A 149 10.70 -17.25 7.15
C CYS A 149 11.32 -17.52 5.78
N LEU A 150 11.28 -16.54 4.88
CA LEU A 150 11.91 -16.62 3.55
C LEU A 150 13.43 -16.85 3.65
N LEU A 151 14.11 -16.07 4.49
CA LEU A 151 15.56 -16.18 4.69
C LEU A 151 15.97 -17.48 5.37
N ALA A 152 15.20 -17.93 6.37
CA ALA A 152 15.44 -19.18 7.08
C ALA A 152 15.03 -20.43 6.28
N LYS A 153 14.34 -20.25 5.13
CA LYS A 153 13.71 -21.33 4.35
C LYS A 153 12.72 -22.18 5.15
N CYS A 154 12.14 -21.63 6.21
CA CYS A 154 11.18 -22.30 7.08
C CYS A 154 9.82 -21.60 6.99
N MET A 155 8.97 -22.06 6.08
CA MET A 155 7.70 -21.38 5.77
C MET A 155 6.51 -21.83 6.60
N LYS A 156 6.60 -22.99 7.27
CA LYS A 156 5.47 -23.60 7.99
C LYS A 156 4.86 -22.68 9.07
N PRO A 157 5.64 -21.97 9.91
CA PRO A 157 5.07 -21.13 10.95
C PRO A 157 4.30 -19.92 10.41
N ALA A 158 4.68 -19.40 9.23
CA ALA A 158 3.99 -18.26 8.62
C ALA A 158 2.60 -18.64 8.08
N LEU A 159 2.37 -19.91 7.72
CA LEU A 159 1.11 -20.36 7.13
C LEU A 159 -0.10 -20.15 8.05
N GLU A 160 0.08 -20.25 9.37
CA GLU A 160 -0.99 -20.00 10.34
C GLU A 160 -1.63 -18.62 10.15
N PHE A 161 -0.81 -17.61 9.84
CA PHE A 161 -1.27 -16.24 9.63
C PHE A 161 -1.64 -15.99 8.17
N LEU A 162 -0.90 -16.59 7.23
CA LEU A 162 -1.13 -16.41 5.79
C LEU A 162 -2.38 -17.13 5.27
N ASP A 163 -2.86 -18.16 5.96
CA ASP A 163 -4.06 -18.90 5.57
C ASP A 163 -5.36 -18.17 5.91
N LEU A 164 -5.27 -17.14 6.77
CA LEU A 164 -6.38 -16.28 7.17
C LEU A 164 -6.45 -15.06 6.27
N ASP A 165 -7.63 -14.77 5.74
CA ASP A 165 -7.86 -13.57 4.95
C ASP A 165 -7.89 -12.35 5.87
N VAL A 166 -7.12 -11.33 5.50
CA VAL A 166 -7.01 -10.07 6.24
C VAL A 166 -8.26 -9.24 6.02
N THR A 167 -8.91 -8.83 7.11
CA THR A 167 -10.13 -7.99 7.06
C THR A 167 -9.89 -6.57 7.52
N ASP A 168 -8.84 -6.32 8.30
CA ASP A 168 -8.52 -5.01 8.85
C ASP A 168 -7.02 -4.82 8.98
N ILE A 169 -6.57 -3.56 8.97
CA ILE A 169 -5.17 -3.18 9.09
C ILE A 169 -5.00 -2.40 10.39
N SER A 170 -4.09 -2.85 11.24
CA SER A 170 -3.73 -2.15 12.47
C SER A 170 -3.17 -0.78 12.13
N LYS A 171 -3.75 0.26 12.72
CA LYS A 171 -3.35 1.65 12.47
C LYS A 171 -2.03 2.03 13.15
N GLU A 172 -1.56 1.25 14.13
CA GLU A 172 -0.30 1.47 14.87
C GLU A 172 -0.06 2.95 15.26
N ASN A 173 -1.10 3.62 15.79
CA ASN A 173 -1.09 5.06 16.11
C ASN A 173 -0.73 5.99 14.92
N GLY A 174 -1.08 5.61 13.69
CA GLY A 174 -0.90 6.39 12.47
C GLY A 174 0.44 6.19 11.74
N LYS A 175 1.32 5.31 12.23
CA LYS A 175 2.65 5.06 11.63
C LYS A 175 2.73 3.87 10.70
N PHE A 176 1.60 3.23 10.37
CA PHE A 176 1.62 2.08 9.48
C PHE A 176 2.07 2.50 8.06
N GLU A 177 3.30 2.15 7.69
CA GLU A 177 3.82 2.45 6.35
C GLU A 177 3.24 1.48 5.31
N ALA A 178 2.76 2.02 4.18
CA ALA A 178 2.28 1.23 3.04
C ALA A 178 3.32 0.22 2.51
N LYS A 179 4.61 0.47 2.78
CA LYS A 179 5.70 -0.45 2.47
C LYS A 179 5.53 -1.81 3.16
N HIS A 180 5.15 -1.84 4.44
CA HIS A 180 4.99 -3.10 5.19
C HIS A 180 3.82 -3.92 4.63
N PHE A 181 2.75 -3.27 4.21
CA PHE A 181 1.65 -3.91 3.49
C PHE A 181 2.14 -4.57 2.19
N LEU A 182 2.82 -3.81 1.33
CA LEU A 182 3.34 -4.33 0.07
C LEU A 182 4.34 -5.48 0.28
N LEU A 183 5.24 -5.36 1.26
CA LEU A 183 6.20 -6.40 1.61
C LEU A 183 5.52 -7.66 2.13
N TYR A 184 4.50 -7.54 2.98
CA TYR A 184 3.72 -8.68 3.46
C TYR A 184 3.13 -9.48 2.30
N TYR A 185 2.37 -8.83 1.41
CA TYR A 185 1.74 -9.53 0.29
C TYR A 185 2.76 -10.08 -0.71
N TYR A 186 3.84 -9.34 -0.98
CA TYR A 186 4.92 -9.80 -1.85
C TYR A 186 5.63 -11.04 -1.28
N TYR A 187 6.03 -11.01 0.00
CA TYR A 187 6.69 -12.13 0.64
C TYR A 187 5.76 -13.34 0.82
N ALA A 188 4.50 -13.12 1.17
CA ALA A 188 3.48 -14.15 1.21
C ALA A 188 3.32 -14.84 -0.16
N GLY A 189 3.24 -14.07 -1.24
CA GLY A 189 3.21 -14.60 -2.61
C GLY A 189 4.44 -15.47 -2.91
N MET A 190 5.64 -15.05 -2.48
CA MET A 190 6.86 -15.85 -2.61
C MET A 190 6.81 -17.15 -1.79
N ILE A 191 6.29 -17.09 -0.55
CA ILE A 191 6.12 -18.25 0.32
C ILE A 191 5.19 -19.28 -0.33
N TYR A 192 4.02 -18.85 -0.81
CA TYR A 192 3.08 -19.75 -1.48
C TYR A 192 3.61 -20.29 -2.81
N THR A 193 4.38 -19.48 -3.55
CA THR A 193 5.08 -19.94 -4.76
C THR A 193 6.09 -21.03 -4.43
N ALA A 194 6.86 -20.89 -3.35
CA ALA A 194 7.81 -21.91 -2.89
C ALA A 194 7.11 -23.20 -2.44
N LEU A 195 5.90 -23.09 -1.87
CA LEU A 195 5.05 -24.22 -1.49
C LEU A 195 4.24 -24.81 -2.67
N LYS A 196 4.43 -24.28 -3.89
CA LYS A 196 3.69 -24.66 -5.10
C LYS A 196 2.16 -24.47 -5.01
N ASN A 197 1.70 -23.65 -4.08
CA ASN A 197 0.30 -23.24 -4.03
C ASN A 197 0.12 -21.99 -4.89
N TYR A 198 0.12 -22.20 -6.22
CA TYR A 198 0.10 -21.10 -7.19
C TYR A 198 -1.20 -20.30 -7.17
N GLY A 199 -2.33 -20.91 -6.80
CA GLY A 199 -3.62 -20.22 -6.70
C GLY A 199 -3.62 -19.12 -5.63
N ARG A 200 -3.21 -19.47 -4.40
CA ARG A 200 -3.01 -18.48 -3.33
C ARG A 200 -1.91 -17.49 -3.71
N ALA A 201 -0.78 -17.95 -4.25
CA ALA A 201 0.32 -17.05 -4.63
C ALA A 201 -0.12 -15.95 -5.61
N LEU A 202 -0.96 -16.30 -6.60
CA LEU A 202 -1.49 -15.36 -7.59
C LEU A 202 -2.34 -14.28 -6.93
N TYR A 203 -3.27 -14.67 -6.03
CA TYR A 203 -4.08 -13.74 -5.25
C TYR A 203 -3.20 -12.75 -4.45
N PHE A 204 -2.18 -13.24 -3.76
CA PHE A 204 -1.30 -12.38 -2.97
C PHE A 204 -0.49 -11.39 -3.84
N PHE A 205 -0.02 -11.81 -5.02
CA PHE A 205 0.62 -10.89 -5.95
C PHE A 205 -0.37 -9.88 -6.55
N GLU A 206 -1.60 -10.30 -6.84
CA GLU A 206 -2.66 -9.42 -7.35
C GLU A 206 -2.95 -8.29 -6.36
N VAL A 207 -3.17 -8.61 -5.08
CA VAL A 207 -3.43 -7.61 -4.02
C VAL A 207 -2.29 -6.59 -3.91
N ALA A 208 -1.03 -7.05 -4.02
CA ALA A 208 0.13 -6.16 -4.00
C ALA A 208 0.16 -5.18 -5.19
N ILE A 209 -0.39 -5.56 -6.35
CA ILE A 209 -0.43 -4.72 -7.55
C ILE A 209 -1.64 -3.78 -7.53
N THR A 210 -2.79 -4.24 -7.00
CA THR A 210 -4.01 -3.43 -6.90
C THR A 210 -3.95 -2.39 -5.77
N THR A 211 -2.91 -2.43 -4.93
CA THR A 211 -2.72 -1.47 -3.85
C THR A 211 -2.59 -0.05 -4.43
N PRO A 212 -3.46 0.91 -4.04
CA PRO A 212 -3.38 2.28 -4.53
C PRO A 212 -2.04 2.92 -4.16
N SER A 213 -1.26 3.33 -5.15
CA SER A 213 0.00 4.02 -4.93
C SER A 213 0.18 5.17 -5.92
N LEU A 214 0.63 6.32 -5.42
CA LEU A 214 0.98 7.49 -6.24
C LEU A 214 2.34 7.31 -6.94
N ALA A 215 3.18 6.40 -6.45
CA ALA A 215 4.50 6.12 -6.98
C ALA A 215 4.70 4.61 -7.19
N VAL A 216 5.30 4.24 -8.31
CA VAL A 216 5.62 2.83 -8.59
C VAL A 216 6.79 2.41 -7.70
N SER A 217 6.54 1.45 -6.81
CA SER A 217 7.59 0.87 -5.97
C SER A 217 8.28 -0.31 -6.65
N HIS A 218 9.56 -0.54 -6.32
CA HIS A 218 10.28 -1.73 -6.78
C HIS A 218 9.59 -3.04 -6.34
N ILE A 219 8.91 -3.03 -5.19
CA ILE A 219 8.17 -4.19 -4.67
C ILE A 219 7.02 -4.54 -5.60
N MET A 220 6.25 -3.54 -6.06
CA MET A 220 5.15 -3.74 -7.01
C MET A 220 5.64 -4.26 -8.37
N LEU A 221 6.76 -3.75 -8.88
CA LEU A 221 7.35 -4.24 -10.13
C LEU A 221 7.80 -5.70 -10.02
N GLU A 222 8.45 -6.07 -8.92
CA GLU A 222 8.87 -7.45 -8.68
C GLU A 222 7.69 -8.40 -8.42
N ALA A 223 6.62 -7.91 -7.78
CA ALA A 223 5.36 -8.62 -7.63
C ALA A 223 4.70 -8.85 -8.99
N TYR A 224 4.64 -7.82 -9.85
CA TYR A 224 4.06 -7.91 -11.19
C TYR A 224 4.77 -8.91 -12.10
N LYS A 225 6.11 -8.92 -12.10
CA LYS A 225 6.88 -9.93 -12.84
C LYS A 225 6.54 -11.35 -12.38
N LYS A 226 6.44 -11.56 -11.06
CA LYS A 226 6.12 -12.88 -10.49
C LYS A 226 4.65 -13.24 -10.70
N TYR A 227 3.74 -12.27 -10.70
CA TYR A 227 2.34 -12.47 -11.05
C TYR A 227 2.20 -13.04 -12.46
N ILE A 228 2.87 -12.44 -13.46
CA ILE A 228 2.88 -12.96 -14.84
C ILE A 228 3.40 -14.40 -14.86
N LEU A 229 4.56 -14.65 -14.24
CA LEU A 229 5.15 -16.00 -14.22
C LEU A 229 4.24 -17.03 -13.57
N VAL A 230 3.63 -16.70 -12.43
CA VAL A 230 2.70 -17.61 -11.73
C VAL A 230 1.40 -17.77 -12.51
N SER A 231 0.88 -16.73 -13.14
CA SER A 231 -0.29 -16.78 -14.03
C SER A 231 -0.04 -17.69 -15.23
N LEU A 232 1.13 -17.60 -15.86
CA LEU A 232 1.53 -18.49 -16.95
C LEU A 232 1.66 -19.95 -16.48
N ILE A 233 2.22 -20.18 -15.30
CA ILE A 233 2.33 -21.54 -14.73
C ILE A 233 0.95 -22.12 -14.42
N LEU A 234 0.03 -21.32 -13.87
CA LEU A 234 -1.28 -21.80 -13.41
C LEU A 234 -2.30 -21.93 -14.54
N HIS A 235 -2.36 -20.94 -15.44
CA HIS A 235 -3.41 -20.82 -16.45
C HIS A 235 -2.92 -21.03 -17.90
N GLY A 236 -1.60 -21.04 -18.13
CA GLY A 236 -1.03 -21.21 -19.48
C GLY A 236 -1.24 -20.03 -20.43
N LYS A 237 -1.85 -18.92 -19.97
CA LYS A 237 -2.05 -17.68 -20.72
C LYS A 237 -2.00 -16.46 -19.78
N ASP A 238 -1.46 -15.36 -20.27
CA ASP A 238 -1.58 -14.05 -19.63
C ASP A 238 -2.92 -13.42 -20.01
N ASN A 239 -3.85 -13.32 -19.05
CA ASN A 239 -5.17 -12.69 -19.28
C ASN A 239 -5.09 -11.22 -19.76
N HIS A 240 -3.96 -10.55 -19.54
CA HIS A 240 -3.77 -9.13 -19.87
C HIS A 240 -2.90 -8.88 -21.09
N MET A 241 -2.23 -9.90 -21.64
CA MET A 241 -1.36 -9.69 -22.80
C MET A 241 -2.16 -9.35 -24.05
N GLY A 242 -3.41 -9.82 -24.16
CA GLY A 242 -4.34 -9.38 -25.21
C GLY A 242 -4.60 -7.87 -25.18
N LEU A 243 -4.79 -7.29 -23.98
CA LEU A 243 -5.00 -5.85 -23.81
C LEU A 243 -3.73 -5.05 -24.13
N VAL A 244 -2.56 -5.53 -23.70
CA VAL A 244 -1.28 -4.88 -24.03
C VAL A 244 -1.02 -4.90 -25.55
N MET A 245 -1.31 -6.01 -26.22
CA MET A 245 -1.22 -6.10 -27.68
C MET A 245 -2.23 -5.17 -28.38
N GLN A 246 -3.42 -5.00 -27.83
CA GLN A 246 -4.39 -4.01 -28.31
C GLN A 246 -3.91 -2.56 -28.09
N CYS A 247 -3.23 -2.26 -26.98
CA CYS A 247 -2.62 -0.95 -26.74
C CYS A 247 -1.48 -0.65 -27.73
N ILE A 248 -0.67 -1.66 -28.07
CA ILE A 248 0.39 -1.52 -29.08
C ILE A 248 -0.23 -1.31 -30.47
N ALA A 249 -1.26 -2.11 -30.82
CA ALA A 249 -1.99 -1.94 -32.08
C ALA A 249 -2.65 -0.55 -32.18
N SER A 250 -3.25 -0.05 -31.10
CA SER A 250 -3.86 1.30 -31.07
C SER A 250 -2.82 2.42 -31.13
N LEU A 251 -1.61 2.20 -30.59
CA LEU A 251 -0.49 3.14 -30.74
C LEU A 251 -0.06 3.26 -32.21
N TYR A 252 0.05 2.15 -32.93
CA TYR A 252 0.35 2.15 -34.36
C TYR A 252 -0.75 2.86 -35.17
N LYS A 253 -2.02 2.54 -34.90
CA LYS A 253 -3.18 3.23 -35.50
C LYS A 253 -3.14 4.74 -35.26
N LYS A 254 -2.85 5.17 -34.03
CA LYS A 254 -2.73 6.59 -33.65
C LYS A 254 -1.55 7.28 -34.36
N ASN A 255 -0.41 6.62 -34.52
CA ASN A 255 0.73 7.17 -35.25
C ASN A 255 0.41 7.38 -36.73
N ILE A 256 -0.31 6.45 -37.37
CA ILE A 256 -0.78 6.60 -38.75
C ILE A 256 -1.79 7.76 -38.86
N GLN A 257 -2.75 7.87 -37.94
CA GLN A 257 -3.69 9.01 -37.88
C GLN A 257 -2.99 10.37 -37.68
N ARG A 258 -1.80 10.43 -37.07
CA ARG A 258 -1.04 11.68 -36.98
C ARG A 258 -0.47 12.09 -38.33
N LEU A 259 -0.14 11.13 -39.19
CA LEU A 259 0.42 11.41 -40.52
C LEU A 259 -0.63 12.04 -41.44
N THR A 260 -1.92 11.72 -41.29
CA THR A 260 -3.01 12.33 -42.06
C THR A 260 -3.12 13.84 -41.83
N LYS A 261 -2.71 14.33 -40.64
CA LYS A 261 -2.73 15.77 -40.31
C LYS A 261 -1.59 16.56 -40.92
N THR A 262 -0.48 15.90 -41.27
CA THR A 262 0.74 16.57 -41.74
C THR A 262 1.04 16.29 -43.20
N PHE A 263 0.49 15.22 -43.77
CA PHE A 263 0.75 14.79 -45.14
C PHE A 263 -0.57 14.56 -45.88
N LEU A 264 -0.66 15.09 -47.09
CA LEU A 264 -1.72 14.75 -48.04
C LEU A 264 -1.37 13.47 -48.81
N THR A 265 -0.10 13.32 -49.19
CA THR A 265 0.43 12.14 -49.89
C THR A 265 1.72 11.69 -49.22
N LEU A 266 1.88 10.38 -49.02
CA LEU A 266 3.05 9.80 -48.38
C LEU A 266 3.40 8.43 -48.96
N SER A 267 4.70 8.14 -49.14
CA SER A 267 5.13 6.82 -49.61
C SER A 267 4.95 5.74 -48.53
N LEU A 268 4.64 4.51 -48.93
CA LEU A 268 4.49 3.37 -48.01
C LEU A 268 5.81 3.07 -47.27
N SER A 269 6.95 3.28 -47.91
CA SER A 269 8.28 3.14 -47.31
C SER A 269 8.55 4.17 -46.23
N ASP A 270 8.22 5.44 -46.48
CA ASP A 270 8.42 6.51 -45.51
C ASP A 270 7.44 6.42 -44.34
N MET A 271 6.24 5.89 -44.60
CA MET A 271 5.27 5.60 -43.56
C MET A 271 5.78 4.48 -42.64
N ALA A 272 6.27 3.37 -43.20
CA ALA A 272 6.84 2.28 -42.42
C ALA A 272 7.99 2.76 -41.52
N ASN A 273 8.89 3.60 -42.05
CA ASN A 273 10.01 4.17 -41.29
C ASN A 273 9.55 5.10 -40.15
N ARG A 274 8.52 5.92 -40.38
CA ARG A 274 8.00 6.86 -39.35
C ARG A 274 7.15 6.17 -38.29
N VAL A 275 6.44 5.11 -38.65
CA VAL A 275 5.58 4.33 -37.74
C VAL A 275 6.35 3.18 -37.09
N GLN A 276 7.60 2.93 -37.50
CA GLN A 276 8.46 1.84 -37.04
C GLN A 276 7.89 0.44 -37.34
N LEU A 277 7.34 0.27 -38.55
CA LEU A 277 6.91 -1.01 -39.08
C LEU A 277 8.07 -1.70 -39.82
N SER A 278 7.99 -3.02 -39.96
CA SER A 278 9.07 -3.84 -40.53
C SER A 278 9.23 -3.65 -42.05
N GLY A 279 8.22 -3.09 -42.73
CA GLY A 279 8.32 -2.75 -44.15
C GLY A 279 7.05 -2.17 -44.76
N PRO A 280 7.10 -1.80 -46.06
CA PRO A 280 5.99 -1.15 -46.76
C PRO A 280 4.75 -2.04 -46.92
N LYS A 281 4.93 -3.37 -46.99
CA LYS A 281 3.82 -4.34 -47.07
C LYS A 281 2.98 -4.38 -45.79
N GLU A 282 3.64 -4.28 -44.64
CA GLU A 282 2.97 -4.24 -43.34
C GLU A 282 2.21 -2.92 -43.18
N ALA A 283 2.81 -1.80 -43.60
CA ALA A 283 2.14 -0.50 -43.63
C ALA A 283 0.89 -0.53 -44.52
N GLU A 284 0.96 -1.13 -45.71
CA GLU A 284 -0.18 -1.30 -46.61
C GLU A 284 -1.33 -2.08 -45.94
N GLN A 285 -1.00 -3.19 -45.27
CA GLN A 285 -1.99 -4.03 -44.58
C GLN A 285 -2.66 -3.28 -43.41
N TYR A 286 -1.88 -2.53 -42.62
CA TYR A 286 -2.43 -1.70 -41.54
C TYR A 286 -3.39 -0.63 -42.07
N ILE A 287 -3.03 0.05 -43.16
CA ILE A 287 -3.89 1.08 -43.78
C ILE A 287 -5.16 0.46 -44.32
N LEU A 288 -5.08 -0.70 -44.97
CA LEU A 288 -6.25 -1.40 -45.49
C LEU A 288 -7.27 -1.70 -44.38
N HIS A 289 -6.80 -2.28 -43.26
CA HIS A 289 -7.66 -2.53 -42.10
C HIS A 289 -8.23 -1.25 -41.49
N MET A 290 -7.44 -0.18 -41.40
CA MET A 290 -7.93 1.10 -40.88
C MET A 290 -8.95 1.78 -41.81
N ILE A 291 -8.91 1.52 -43.13
CA ILE A 291 -9.93 1.99 -44.08
C ILE A 291 -11.20 1.14 -43.94
N GLU A 292 -11.08 -0.19 -43.84
CA GLU A 292 -12.21 -1.10 -43.61
C GLU A 292 -12.95 -0.82 -42.30
N ASP A 293 -12.20 -0.52 -41.24
CA ASP A 293 -12.72 -0.14 -39.91
C ASP A 293 -13.28 1.29 -39.87
N GLY A 294 -13.09 2.10 -40.93
CA GLY A 294 -13.54 3.49 -40.99
C GLY A 294 -12.74 4.47 -40.11
N GLU A 295 -11.52 4.10 -39.70
CA GLU A 295 -10.67 4.89 -38.81
C GLU A 295 -9.85 5.96 -39.54
N ILE A 296 -9.60 5.77 -40.84
CA ILE A 296 -8.94 6.73 -41.74
C ILE A 296 -9.60 6.72 -43.11
N TYR A 297 -9.61 7.87 -43.77
CA TYR A 297 -10.03 8.00 -45.16
C TYR A 297 -8.78 8.15 -46.02
N ALA A 298 -8.43 7.09 -46.75
CA ALA A 298 -7.21 7.08 -47.55
C ALA A 298 -7.40 6.20 -48.81
N THR A 299 -6.61 6.46 -49.84
CA THR A 299 -6.53 5.62 -51.04
C THR A 299 -5.10 5.19 -51.27
N ILE A 300 -4.89 3.89 -51.49
CA ILE A 300 -3.58 3.32 -51.76
C ILE A 300 -3.39 3.23 -53.27
N ASN A 301 -2.30 3.80 -53.79
CA ASN A 301 -1.87 3.63 -55.17
C ASN A 301 -0.67 2.67 -55.23
N GLN A 302 -0.94 1.41 -55.55
CA GLN A 302 0.07 0.35 -55.61
C GLN A 302 1.09 0.52 -56.73
N LYS A 303 0.76 1.24 -57.82
CA LYS A 303 1.69 1.45 -58.94
C LYS A 303 2.82 2.42 -58.55
N ASP A 304 2.48 3.44 -57.77
CA ASP A 304 3.42 4.49 -57.36
C ASP A 304 3.93 4.28 -55.92
N GLY A 305 3.41 3.29 -55.18
CA GLY A 305 3.79 3.01 -53.80
C GLY A 305 3.41 4.12 -52.81
N MET A 306 2.36 4.87 -53.13
CA MET A 306 1.93 6.07 -52.42
C MET A 306 0.55 5.90 -51.77
N VAL A 307 0.35 6.54 -50.63
CA VAL A 307 -0.91 6.63 -49.91
C VAL A 307 -1.38 8.08 -49.97
N ILE A 308 -2.61 8.28 -50.43
CA ILE A 308 -3.27 9.59 -50.49
C ILE A 308 -4.28 9.64 -49.36
N PHE A 309 -4.09 10.57 -48.42
CA PHE A 309 -5.02 10.81 -47.32
C PHE A 309 -6.11 11.77 -47.76
N HIS A 310 -7.35 11.45 -47.42
CA HIS A 310 -8.52 12.29 -47.65
C HIS A 310 -9.04 12.79 -46.32
N ASP A 311 -9.65 13.97 -46.34
CA ASP A 311 -10.45 14.43 -45.21
C ASP A 311 -11.76 13.65 -45.15
N ASN A 312 -12.36 13.64 -43.95
CA ASN A 312 -13.59 12.92 -43.69
C ASN A 312 -14.68 13.33 -44.72
N PRO A 313 -15.25 12.37 -45.49
CA PRO A 313 -16.26 12.67 -46.51
C PRO A 313 -17.59 13.17 -45.92
N GLU A 314 -17.81 13.04 -44.61
CA GLU A 314 -19.05 13.44 -43.94
C GLU A 314 -19.18 14.98 -43.87
N LYS A 315 -20.14 15.53 -44.61
CA LYS A 315 -20.47 16.97 -44.61
C LYS A 315 -21.56 17.35 -43.59
N TYR A 316 -21.95 16.42 -42.71
CA TYR A 316 -22.96 16.60 -41.66
C TYR A 316 -24.34 17.06 -42.16
N ASN A 317 -24.65 16.83 -43.42
CA ASN A 317 -25.89 17.25 -44.06
C ASN A 317 -26.73 16.07 -44.56
N SER A 318 -26.34 14.84 -44.21
CA SER A 318 -27.03 13.61 -44.59
C SER A 318 -28.18 13.30 -43.60
N PRO A 319 -29.29 12.72 -44.07
CA PRO A 319 -30.35 12.23 -43.20
C PRO A 319 -29.87 11.05 -42.31
N GLU A 320 -28.77 10.41 -42.69
CA GLU A 320 -28.10 9.36 -41.92
C GLU A 320 -27.39 9.95 -40.68
N MET A 321 -26.72 11.09 -40.82
CA MET A 321 -26.12 11.79 -39.68
C MET A 321 -27.18 12.30 -38.70
N LEU A 322 -28.35 12.71 -39.19
CA LEU A 322 -29.47 13.13 -38.34
C LEU A 322 -30.00 11.96 -37.49
N LYS A 323 -30.15 10.78 -38.09
CA LYS A 323 -30.51 9.56 -37.34
C LYS A 323 -29.45 9.14 -36.33
N CYS A 324 -28.17 9.20 -36.70
CA CYS A 324 -27.05 8.93 -35.80
C CYS A 324 -27.06 9.89 -34.59
N LEU A 325 -27.30 11.18 -34.84
CA LEU A 325 -27.41 12.19 -33.79
C LEU A 325 -28.59 11.93 -32.83
N GLU A 326 -29.76 11.56 -33.37
CA GLU A 326 -30.92 11.18 -32.55
C GLU A 326 -30.64 9.95 -31.68
N GLU A 327 -29.95 8.94 -32.22
CA GLU A 327 -29.56 7.74 -31.46
C GLU A 327 -28.56 8.04 -30.34
N GLU A 328 -27.54 8.86 -30.60
CA GLU A 328 -26.57 9.28 -29.60
C GLU A 328 -27.21 10.18 -28.53
N MET A 329 -28.10 11.11 -28.92
CA MET A 329 -28.87 11.90 -27.96
C MET A 329 -29.71 11.02 -27.03
N ARG A 330 -30.35 9.97 -27.58
CA ARG A 330 -31.12 9.02 -26.77
C ARG A 330 -30.23 8.28 -25.77
N LYS A 331 -29.01 7.88 -26.17
CA LYS A 331 -28.04 7.25 -25.24
C LYS A 331 -27.65 8.19 -24.11
N CYS A 332 -27.40 9.47 -24.42
CA CYS A 332 -27.10 10.49 -23.41
C CYS A 332 -28.25 10.72 -22.43
N ILE A 333 -29.50 10.74 -22.92
CA ILE A 333 -30.68 10.88 -22.06
C ILE A 333 -30.79 9.70 -21.08
N VAL A 334 -30.61 8.46 -21.56
CA VAL A 334 -30.63 7.27 -20.70
C VAL A 334 -29.50 7.29 -19.67
N LEU A 335 -28.33 7.80 -20.05
CA LEU A 335 -27.20 7.94 -19.13
C LEU A 335 -27.46 9.01 -18.07
N ASP A 336 -28.07 10.14 -18.42
CA ASP A 336 -28.47 11.20 -17.46
C ASP A 336 -29.49 10.67 -16.45
N GLU A 337 -30.48 9.89 -16.91
CA GLU A 337 -31.44 9.25 -15.99
C GLU A 337 -30.76 8.30 -15.00
N LYS A 338 -29.78 7.51 -15.46
CA LYS A 338 -29.00 6.63 -14.57
C LYS A 338 -28.11 7.41 -13.60
N LEU A 339 -27.54 8.52 -14.05
CA LEU A 339 -26.74 9.40 -13.18
C LEU A 339 -27.60 10.04 -12.09
N ARG A 340 -28.81 10.50 -12.43
CA ARG A 340 -29.76 11.01 -11.44
C ARG A 340 -30.17 9.94 -10.43
N GLN A 341 -30.43 8.71 -10.87
CA GLN A 341 -30.74 7.61 -9.97
C GLN A 341 -29.59 7.32 -9.00
N MET A 342 -28.35 7.29 -9.49
CA MET A 342 -27.18 7.16 -8.60
C MET A 342 -27.03 8.35 -7.65
N ASP A 343 -27.29 9.58 -8.09
CA ASP A 343 -27.19 10.78 -7.24
C ASP A 343 -28.28 10.79 -6.16
N GLU A 344 -29.49 10.34 -6.49
CA GLU A 344 -30.58 10.12 -5.52
C GLU A 344 -30.20 9.03 -4.49
N GLU A 345 -29.63 7.90 -4.94
CA GLU A 345 -29.16 6.83 -4.05
C GLU A 345 -28.04 7.30 -3.11
N ILE A 346 -27.12 8.14 -3.61
CA ILE A 346 -26.04 8.75 -2.81
C ILE A 346 -26.61 9.76 -1.82
N THR A 347 -27.61 10.55 -2.21
CA THR A 347 -28.27 11.55 -1.36
C THR A 347 -29.06 10.92 -0.22
N ILE A 348 -29.67 9.75 -0.46
CA ILE A 348 -30.42 8.98 0.57
C ILE A 348 -29.45 8.21 1.49
N ASN A 349 -28.18 8.07 1.10
CA ASN A 349 -27.20 7.32 1.89
C ASN A 349 -26.85 8.05 3.20
N SER A 350 -27.26 7.45 4.32
CA SER A 350 -27.11 7.97 5.68
C SER A 350 -25.67 8.37 6.05
N GLN A 351 -24.66 7.72 5.49
CA GLN A 351 -23.25 8.08 5.74
C GLN A 351 -22.79 9.34 4.99
N TYR A 352 -23.38 9.61 3.82
CA TYR A 352 -23.09 10.82 3.03
C TYR A 352 -23.77 12.04 3.63
N VAL A 353 -25.05 11.91 4.05
CA VAL A 353 -25.78 12.98 4.76
C VAL A 353 -25.10 13.37 6.07
N LYS A 354 -24.58 12.41 6.84
CA LYS A 354 -23.81 12.69 8.06
C LYS A 354 -22.49 13.43 7.80
N LYS A 355 -21.84 13.19 6.65
CA LYS A 355 -20.59 13.86 6.28
C LYS A 355 -20.81 15.24 5.64
N CYS A 356 -21.85 15.40 4.84
CA CYS A 356 -22.20 16.69 4.21
C CYS A 356 -22.96 17.62 5.15
N GLY A 357 -23.66 17.09 6.16
CA GLY A 357 -24.43 17.84 7.16
C GLY A 357 -23.60 18.47 8.29
N GLY A 358 -22.26 18.44 8.22
CA GLY A 358 -21.38 19.22 9.09
C GLY A 358 -21.72 19.15 10.58
N VAL A 359 -21.69 17.95 11.18
CA VAL A 359 -21.47 17.89 12.64
C VAL A 359 -19.97 17.74 12.85
N GLN A 360 -19.29 18.88 12.92
CA GLN A 360 -18.00 18.99 13.59
C GLN A 360 -18.26 18.75 15.08
N ASP A 361 -17.99 17.54 15.55
CA ASP A 361 -17.69 17.33 16.96
C ASP A 361 -16.26 17.83 17.21
N ASP A 362 -16.11 19.13 17.42
CA ASP A 362 -14.92 19.72 18.04
C ASP A 362 -15.37 20.67 19.17
N ASP A 363 -15.08 20.22 20.39
CA ASP A 363 -14.72 20.98 21.59
C ASP A 363 -15.59 22.15 22.08
N LEU A 364 -16.18 21.97 23.27
CA LEU A 364 -16.19 23.02 24.30
C LEU A 364 -16.11 22.41 25.72
N PRO A 365 -15.10 22.80 26.53
CA PRO A 365 -15.00 22.46 27.95
C PRO A 365 -15.76 23.47 28.84
N GLY A 366 -16.24 22.99 29.99
CA GLY A 366 -16.31 23.72 31.27
C GLY A 366 -17.17 24.98 31.36
N THR A 367 -18.43 24.85 31.78
CA THR A 367 -19.20 25.98 32.32
C THR A 367 -18.89 26.19 33.81
N SER A 368 -18.13 27.24 34.12
CA SER A 368 -18.08 27.83 35.47
C SER A 368 -18.31 29.35 35.39
N GLY A 369 -19.48 29.77 35.86
CA GLY A 369 -19.82 31.04 36.53
C GLY A 369 -19.31 32.39 36.01
N GLY A 370 -20.25 33.30 35.72
CA GLY A 370 -19.97 34.75 35.78
C GLY A 370 -20.98 35.63 35.04
N MET A 371 -21.83 36.33 35.79
CA MET A 371 -22.85 37.29 35.35
C MET A 371 -22.31 38.59 34.73
N SER A 372 -23.25 39.34 34.12
CA SER A 372 -23.21 40.74 33.61
C SER A 372 -22.57 40.93 32.23
N GLY A 373 -23.08 41.74 31.29
CA GLY A 373 -24.30 42.53 31.21
C GLY A 373 -24.18 43.49 30.01
N GLY A 374 -25.24 43.63 29.22
CA GLY A 374 -25.52 44.87 28.47
C GLY A 374 -25.02 45.01 27.02
N LYS A 375 -26.02 45.23 26.16
CA LYS A 375 -26.07 46.11 24.97
C LYS A 375 -25.54 45.58 23.62
N ILE A 376 -26.52 45.28 22.77
CA ILE A 376 -26.55 45.53 21.31
C ILE A 376 -26.59 47.06 21.11
N PRO A 377 -25.92 47.69 20.10
CA PRO A 377 -26.48 47.79 18.74
C PRO A 377 -25.48 47.87 17.55
N TYR A 378 -25.96 47.34 16.40
CA TYR A 378 -25.83 47.83 15.02
C TYR A 378 -24.51 48.42 14.51
N MET A 379 -23.84 47.72 13.59
CA MET A 379 -23.82 48.02 12.14
C MET A 379 -23.44 46.78 11.34
#